data_AF-A0A259BBT8-F1
#
_entry.id   AF-A0A259BBT8-F1
#
_cell.length_a   1.000
_cell.length_b   1.000
_cell.length_c   1.000
_cell.angle_alpha   90.00
_cell.angle_beta   90.00
_cell.angle_gamma   90.00
#
_symmetry.space_group_name_H-M   'P 1'
#
loop_
_entity.id
_entity.type
_entity.pdbx_description
1 polymer ?
#
loop_
_entity_poly.entity_id
_entity_poly.type
_entity_poly.pdbx_seq_one_letter_code
_entity_poly.pdbx_strand_id
1 'polypeptide(L)'
;MTMRTFDDHSLEFWGDVFQACRLAGEGVTFEEFILDPQRSLQDFGMADAVDIMESGYLPLLPQQARVRARLDRQMSAGLSVGGRGLRQQPARPEAEPICVMAA
;
A
#
# COMPACT_ATOMS: atom_id res chain seq x y z
N MET A 1 -25.05 20.48 -1.20
CA MET A 1 -23.88 19.81 -0.62
C MET A 1 -24.38 18.94 0.52
N THR A 2 -24.33 17.62 0.37
CA THR A 2 -24.73 16.69 1.44
C THR A 2 -23.55 16.55 2.39
N MET A 3 -23.68 17.04 3.62
CA MET A 3 -22.67 16.89 4.67
C MET A 3 -22.64 15.41 5.08
N ARG A 4 -21.54 14.71 4.81
CA ARG A 4 -21.32 13.36 5.35
C ARG A 4 -20.92 13.50 6.81
N THR A 5 -21.73 12.95 7.70
CA THR A 5 -21.40 12.82 9.12
C THR A 5 -20.77 11.43 9.32
N PHE A 6 -19.54 11.40 9.81
CA PHE A 6 -18.87 10.17 10.24
C PHE A 6 -19.01 10.08 11.75
N ASP A 7 -19.27 8.87 12.27
CA ASP A 7 -19.14 8.60 13.70
C ASP A 7 -17.66 8.47 14.09
N ASP A 8 -17.37 8.60 15.39
CA ASP A 8 -16.01 8.61 15.90
C ASP A 8 -15.27 7.30 15.57
N HIS A 9 -15.94 6.15 15.64
CA HIS A 9 -15.32 4.86 15.31
C HIS A 9 -14.95 4.75 13.83
N SER A 10 -15.82 5.24 12.94
CA SER A 10 -15.50 5.34 11.51
C SER A 10 -14.29 6.26 11.25
N LEU A 11 -14.20 7.39 11.94
CA LEU A 11 -13.07 8.32 11.80
C LEU A 11 -11.76 7.71 12.30
N GLU A 12 -11.78 7.04 13.45
CA GLU A 12 -10.63 6.31 14.01
C GLU A 12 -10.16 5.22 13.06
N PHE A 13 -11.09 4.36 12.60
CA PHE A 13 -10.78 3.28 11.67
C PHE A 13 -10.12 3.78 10.39
N TRP A 14 -10.71 4.79 9.74
CA TRP A 14 -10.15 5.35 8.51
C TRP A 14 -8.87 6.14 8.77
N GLY A 15 -8.72 6.73 9.95
CA GLY A 15 -7.47 7.33 10.41
C GLY A 15 -6.34 6.31 10.45
N ASP A 16 -6.58 5.15 11.05
CA ASP A 16 -5.61 4.07 11.13
C ASP A 16 -5.22 3.54 9.74
N VAL A 17 -6.21 3.34 8.86
CA VAL A 17 -5.96 2.92 7.47
C VAL A 17 -5.12 3.96 6.73
N PHE A 18 -5.46 5.25 6.85
CA PHE A 18 -4.73 6.35 6.21
C PHE A 18 -3.26 6.39 6.66
N GLN A 19 -3.00 6.24 7.96
CA GLN A 19 -1.66 6.21 8.51
C GLN A 19 -0.88 4.97 8.08
N ALA A 20 -1.49 3.79 8.15
CA ALA A 20 -0.87 2.53 7.74
C ALA A 20 -0.47 2.54 6.26
N CYS A 21 -1.26 3.20 5.41
CA CYS A 21 -0.99 3.35 3.98
C CYS A 21 0.02 4.46 3.64
N ARG A 22 0.43 5.28 4.62
CA ARG A 22 1.35 6.42 4.46
C ARG A 22 0.94 7.42 3.36
N LEU A 23 -0.36 7.64 3.18
CA LEU A 23 -0.89 8.46 2.08
C LEU A 23 -0.50 9.94 2.18
N ALA A 24 -0.25 10.45 3.40
CA ALA A 24 0.30 11.80 3.59
C ALA A 24 1.63 12.01 2.86
N GLY A 25 2.47 10.97 2.77
CA GLY A 25 3.74 11.01 2.03
C GLY A 25 3.58 11.13 0.51
N GLU A 26 2.37 10.87 -0.01
CA GLU A 26 2.01 11.04 -1.41
C GLU A 26 1.23 12.34 -1.66
N GLY A 27 1.12 13.21 -0.65
CA GLY A 27 0.47 14.52 -0.76
C GLY A 27 -1.05 14.51 -0.59
N VAL A 28 -1.65 13.42 -0.10
CA VAL A 28 -3.08 13.33 0.19
C VAL A 28 -3.32 13.75 1.64
N THR A 29 -4.26 14.66 1.88
CA THR A 29 -4.66 14.99 3.26
C THR A 29 -5.70 14.01 3.79
N PHE A 30 -5.85 13.92 5.12
CA PHE A 30 -6.89 13.08 5.70
C PHE A 30 -8.29 13.60 5.35
N GLU A 31 -8.49 14.93 5.27
CA GLU A 31 -9.78 15.50 4.85
C GLU A 31 -10.14 15.11 3.42
N GLU A 32 -9.17 15.05 2.51
CA GLU A 32 -9.40 14.59 1.13
C GLU A 32 -9.71 13.10 1.09
N PHE A 33 -8.95 12.30 1.84
CA PHE A 33 -9.10 10.86 1.93
C PHE A 33 -10.49 10.45 2.46
N ILE A 34 -10.95 11.07 3.56
CA ILE A 34 -12.18 10.66 4.24
C ILE A 34 -13.44 10.90 3.38
N LEU A 35 -13.35 11.76 2.36
CA LEU A 35 -14.45 11.96 1.42
C LEU A 35 -14.76 10.72 0.58
N ASP A 36 -13.74 9.93 0.22
CA ASP A 36 -13.90 8.67 -0.53
C ASP A 36 -12.71 7.71 -0.29
N PRO A 37 -12.64 7.07 0.90
CA PRO A 37 -11.48 6.29 1.30
C PRO A 37 -11.16 5.15 0.32
N GLN A 38 -12.18 4.41 -0.09
CA GLN A 38 -12.01 3.24 -0.94
C GLN A 38 -11.49 3.63 -2.32
N ARG A 39 -11.99 4.73 -2.89
CA ARG A 39 -11.49 5.24 -4.16
C ARG A 39 -10.05 5.72 -4.05
N SER A 40 -9.72 6.45 -2.97
CA SER A 40 -8.34 6.89 -2.72
C SER A 40 -7.39 5.69 -2.67
N LEU A 41 -7.72 4.64 -1.92
CA LEU A 41 -6.93 3.41 -1.87
C LEU A 41 -6.78 2.74 -3.25
N GLN A 42 -7.84 2.68 -4.06
CA GLN A 42 -7.78 2.15 -5.42
C GLN A 42 -6.82 2.94 -6.32
N ASP A 43 -6.83 4.28 -6.23
CA ASP A 43 -5.97 5.15 -7.03
C ASP A 43 -4.47 4.92 -6.74
N PHE A 44 -4.13 4.51 -5.52
CA PHE A 44 -2.77 4.11 -5.14
C PHE A 44 -2.45 2.62 -5.37
N GLY A 45 -3.41 1.83 -5.87
CA GLY A 45 -3.24 0.39 -6.07
C GLY A 45 -3.26 -0.42 -4.76
N MET A 46 -3.94 0.11 -3.75
CA MET A 46 -4.00 -0.39 -2.36
C MET A 46 -5.42 -0.77 -1.94
N ALA A 47 -6.26 -1.19 -2.89
CA ALA A 47 -7.68 -1.50 -2.65
C ALA A 47 -7.92 -2.60 -1.60
N ASP A 48 -6.90 -3.44 -1.35
CA ASP A 48 -6.85 -4.55 -0.41
C ASP A 48 -6.22 -4.18 0.95
N ALA A 49 -5.94 -2.90 1.20
CA ALA A 49 -5.27 -2.46 2.43
C ALA A 49 -6.02 -2.87 3.71
N VAL A 50 -7.35 -2.77 3.70
CA VAL A 50 -8.19 -3.18 4.85
C VAL A 50 -8.06 -4.67 5.10
N ASP A 51 -8.20 -5.51 4.08
CA ASP A 51 -8.09 -6.97 4.20
C ASP A 51 -6.71 -7.41 4.72
N ILE A 52 -5.65 -6.73 4.29
CA ILE A 52 -4.26 -6.96 4.76
C ILE A 52 -4.14 -6.62 6.25
N MET A 53 -4.74 -5.51 6.68
CA MET A 53 -4.73 -5.07 8.07
C MET A 53 -5.54 -6.00 8.98
N GLU A 54 -6.73 -6.42 8.54
CA GLU A 54 -7.54 -7.41 9.26
C GLU A 54 -6.82 -8.75 9.42
N SER A 55 -5.95 -9.09 8.46
CA SER A 55 -5.08 -10.27 8.51
C SER A 55 -3.85 -10.10 9.42
N GLY A 56 -3.69 -8.95 10.07
CA GLY A 56 -2.59 -8.65 11.00
C GLY A 56 -1.30 -8.15 10.35
N TYR A 57 -1.35 -7.74 9.08
CA TYR A 57 -0.18 -7.22 8.36
C TYR A 57 -0.32 -5.73 8.04
N LEU A 58 0.80 -5.08 7.73
CA LEU A 58 0.79 -3.71 7.23
C LEU A 58 0.54 -3.69 5.71
N PRO A 59 -0.25 -2.74 5.20
CA PRO A 59 -0.36 -2.48 3.77
C PRO A 59 1.01 -2.21 3.14
N LEU A 60 1.12 -2.49 1.85
CA LEU A 60 2.29 -2.08 1.07
C LEU A 60 2.44 -0.56 1.08
N LEU A 61 3.67 -0.07 0.98
CA LEU A 61 3.89 1.36 0.72
C LEU A 61 3.37 1.72 -0.68
N PRO A 62 2.94 2.97 -0.93
CA PRO A 62 2.38 3.36 -2.23
C PRO A 62 3.30 3.04 -3.42
N GLN A 63 4.61 3.22 -3.27
CA GLN A 63 5.58 2.82 -4.30
C GLN A 63 5.60 1.31 -4.55
N GLN A 64 5.50 0.50 -3.49
CA GLN A 64 5.45 -0.96 -3.60
C GLN A 64 4.14 -1.42 -4.24
N ALA A 65 3.01 -0.81 -3.88
CA ALA A 65 1.71 -1.07 -4.47
C ALA A 65 1.69 -0.79 -5.99
N ARG A 66 2.32 0.32 -6.42
CA ARG A 66 2.50 0.64 -7.85
C ARG A 66 3.34 -0.42 -8.57
N VAL A 67 4.42 -0.90 -7.95
CA VAL A 67 5.26 -1.97 -8.52
C VAL A 67 4.48 -3.28 -8.64
N ARG A 68 3.74 -3.68 -7.59
CA ARG A 68 2.84 -4.85 -7.62
C ARG A 68 1.84 -4.74 -8.77
N ALA A 69 1.11 -3.63 -8.87
CA ALA A 69 0.12 -3.43 -9.93
C ALA A 69 0.74 -3.49 -11.34
N ARG A 70 1.98 -3.02 -11.51
CA ARG A 70 2.72 -3.16 -12.77
C ARG A 70 3.05 -4.63 -13.07
N LEU A 71 3.52 -5.38 -12.08
CA LEU A 71 3.85 -6.80 -12.23
C LEU A 71 2.61 -7.62 -12.56
N ASP A 72 1.50 -7.37 -11.89
CA ASP A 72 0.23 -8.07 -12.13
C ASP A 72 -0.28 -7.87 -13.56
N ARG A 73 -0.17 -6.63 -14.08
CA ARG A 73 -0.47 -6.34 -15.49
C ARG A 73 0.46 -7.08 -16.45
N GLN A 74 1.75 -7.18 -16.13
CA GLN A 74 2.70 -7.90 -16.97
C GLN A 74 2.45 -9.41 -16.96
N MET A 75 2.11 -9.99 -15.81
CA MET A 75 1.81 -11.42 -15.68
C MET A 75 0.49 -11.78 -16.35
N SER A 76 -0.55 -10.95 -16.19
CA SER A 76 -1.85 -11.15 -16.87
C SER A 76 -1.78 -10.93 -18.38
N ALA A 77 -0.96 -9.98 -18.86
CA ALA A 77 -0.68 -9.81 -20.29
C ALA A 77 0.27 -10.89 -20.85
N GLY A 78 1.02 -11.58 -19.99
CA GLY A 78 2.07 -12.52 -20.33
C GLY A 78 1.65 -13.99 -20.41
N LEU A 79 0.35 -14.31 -20.37
CA LEU A 79 -0.15 -15.68 -20.55
C LEU A 79 -0.09 -16.14 -22.03
N SER A 80 1.12 -16.09 -22.58
CA SER A 80 1.65 -17.08 -23.51
C SER A 80 3.18 -17.11 -23.36
N VAL A 81 3.65 -17.70 -22.27
CA VAL A 81 5.05 -18.13 -22.17
C VAL A 81 5.04 -19.63 -21.91
N GLY A 82 5.16 -20.37 -23.01
CA GLY A 82 5.63 -21.75 -22.98
C GLY A 82 6.94 -21.82 -22.18
N GLY A 83 7.04 -22.85 -21.35
CA GLY A 83 8.02 -23.00 -20.29
C GLY A 83 9.42 -22.48 -20.58
N ARG A 84 9.93 -21.66 -19.65
CA ARG A 84 11.31 -21.73 -19.17
C ARG A 84 11.40 -20.95 -17.86
N GLY A 85 11.48 -21.70 -16.76
CA GLY A 85 11.85 -21.14 -15.47
C GLY A 85 13.24 -20.53 -15.52
N LEU A 86 13.37 -19.43 -14.77
CA LEU A 86 14.55 -18.88 -14.10
C LEU A 86 14.58 -17.36 -14.26
N ARG A 87 14.42 -16.63 -13.14
CA ARG A 87 15.28 -15.48 -12.88
C ARG A 87 15.63 -15.37 -11.41
N GLN A 88 16.93 -15.18 -11.22
CA GLN A 88 17.72 -15.29 -10.00
C GLN A 88 17.27 -14.28 -8.93
N GLN A 89 17.30 -14.70 -7.67
CA GLN A 89 17.34 -13.76 -6.56
C GLN A 89 18.60 -12.89 -6.74
N PRO A 90 18.49 -11.54 -6.77
CA PRO A 90 19.67 -10.74 -6.52
C PRO A 90 20.18 -11.10 -5.12
N ALA A 91 21.48 -11.37 -5.00
CA ALA A 91 22.12 -11.59 -3.71
C ALA A 91 21.70 -10.46 -2.77
N ARG A 92 21.09 -10.79 -1.63
CA ARG A 92 20.84 -9.81 -0.56
C ARG A 92 22.20 -9.19 -0.22
N PRO A 93 22.41 -7.87 -0.35
CA PRO A 93 23.54 -7.27 0.32
C PRO A 93 23.37 -7.58 1.80
N GLU A 94 24.40 -8.19 2.42
CA GLU A 94 24.42 -8.42 3.85
C GLU A 94 24.17 -7.07 4.53
N ALA A 95 23.09 -6.99 5.31
CA ALA A 95 22.72 -5.76 5.98
C ALA A 95 23.83 -5.43 6.99
N GLU A 96 24.65 -4.42 6.70
CA GLU A 96 25.59 -3.92 7.69
C GLU A 96 24.82 -3.43 8.92
N PRO A 97 25.28 -3.75 10.13
CA PRO A 97 24.61 -3.31 11.34
C PRO A 97 24.60 -1.78 11.40
N ILE A 98 23.40 -1.20 11.51
CA ILE A 98 23.22 0.22 11.76
C ILE A 98 23.90 0.54 13.10
N CYS A 99 25.02 1.25 13.05
CA CYS A 99 25.71 1.74 14.22
C CYS A 99 24.87 2.87 14.83
N VAL A 100 24.08 2.56 15.85
CA VAL A 100 23.42 3.56 16.69
C VAL A 100 24.49 4.31 17.48
N MET A 101 24.93 5.45 16.95
CA MET A 101 25.71 6.41 17.74
C MET A 101 24.79 7.00 18.79
N ALA A 102 24.91 6.51 20.02
CA ALA A 102 24.37 7.16 21.19
C ALA A 102 25.07 8.52 21.35
N ALA A 103 24.28 9.59 21.43
CA ALA A 103 24.67 10.88 21.95
C ALA A 103 23.54 11.40 22.85
#